data_AF-A0AA40ZTK2-F1
#
_entry.id   AF-A0AA40ZTK2-F1
#
_cell.length_a   1.000
_cell.length_b   1.000
_cell.length_c   1.000
_cell.angle_alpha   90.00
_cell.angle_beta   90.00
_cell.angle_gamma   90.00
#
_symmetry.space_group_name_H-M   'P 1'
#
loop_
_entity.id
_entity.type
_entity.pdbx_description
1 polymer ?
#
loop_
_entity_poly.entity_id
_entity_poly.type
_entity_poly.pdbx_seq_one_letter_code
_entity_poly.pdbx_strand_id
1 'polypeptide(L)'
;MKTNIIGIMIALVLAFAAAVGAWAQDGKVSEVRKVNGFSSIKITSVANVIFTQGDRYSLRLEGKEKWVKLTTTEVKGGCLIIAFKKGEKRSVKNIDGLKLYVTAPTLEEVELTGVGSLECKEPLKLDDFTLRINGVGSAEVADLTCSRFTVSLNGVGDAEVNVDCDYLKARMGGVGSLELKGSADEADISRSGIGSVNTKRLKIKNEE
;
A
#
# COMPACT_ATOMS: atom_id res chain seq x y z
N MET A 1 -23.54 26.81 -33.78
CA MET A 1 -22.29 26.06 -34.06
C MET A 1 -22.18 24.95 -33.03
N LYS A 2 -22.44 23.70 -33.41
CA LYS A 2 -22.28 22.53 -32.53
C LYS A 2 -20.95 21.87 -32.89
N THR A 3 -19.91 22.12 -32.11
CA THR A 3 -18.60 21.50 -32.32
C THR A 3 -18.63 20.05 -31.84
N ASN A 4 -18.24 19.14 -32.73
CA ASN A 4 -18.21 17.69 -32.52
C ASN A 4 -17.13 17.32 -31.49
N ILE A 5 -17.50 17.29 -30.20
CA ILE A 5 -16.64 16.83 -29.09
C ILE A 5 -16.32 15.32 -29.19
N ILE A 6 -17.14 14.55 -29.93
CA ILE A 6 -17.00 13.09 -30.07
C ILE A 6 -15.75 12.70 -30.87
N GLY A 7 -15.32 13.52 -31.84
CA GLY A 7 -14.14 13.22 -32.67
C GLY A 7 -12.81 13.34 -31.93
N ILE A 8 -12.73 14.18 -30.90
CA ILE A 8 -11.50 14.43 -30.14
C ILE A 8 -11.25 13.31 -29.10
N MET A 9 -12.32 12.73 -28.54
CA MET A 9 -12.21 11.59 -27.61
C MET A 9 -11.69 10.31 -28.29
N ILE A 10 -12.05 10.06 -29.56
CA ILE A 10 -11.60 8.85 -30.28
C ILE A 10 -10.12 8.96 -30.70
N ALA A 11 -9.64 10.16 -31.04
CA ALA A 11 -8.23 10.38 -31.36
C ALA A 11 -7.31 10.21 -30.13
N LEU A 12 -7.77 10.58 -28.92
CA LEU A 12 -7.01 10.39 -27.68
C LEU A 12 -6.95 8.93 -27.22
N VAL A 13 -7.98 8.13 -27.53
CA VAL A 13 -7.96 6.66 -27.29
C VAL A 13 -7.01 5.95 -28.24
N LEU A 14 -6.87 6.43 -29.49
CA LEU A 14 -5.95 5.84 -30.48
C LEU A 14 -4.47 6.24 -30.27
N ALA A 15 -4.20 7.41 -29.69
CA ALA A 15 -2.84 7.76 -29.27
C ALA A 15 -2.32 6.90 -28.10
N PHE A 16 -3.22 6.32 -27.29
CA PHE A 16 -2.85 5.37 -26.24
C PHE A 16 -2.54 3.96 -26.78
N ALA A 17 -3.00 3.64 -27.99
CA ALA A 17 -2.70 2.36 -28.65
C ALA A 17 -1.32 2.34 -29.34
N ALA A 18 -0.76 3.51 -29.69
CA ALA A 18 0.52 3.62 -30.40
C ALA A 18 1.76 3.72 -29.48
N ALA A 19 1.58 3.91 -28.16
CA ALA A 19 2.67 3.84 -27.19
C ALA A 19 2.96 2.40 -26.68
N VAL A 20 2.28 1.40 -27.23
CA VAL A 20 2.45 -0.03 -26.87
C VAL A 20 3.74 -0.63 -27.47
N GLY A 21 4.46 0.10 -28.32
CA GLY A 21 5.58 -0.43 -29.11
C GLY A 21 6.99 -0.11 -28.63
N ALA A 22 7.22 0.48 -27.45
CA ALA A 22 8.54 1.02 -27.13
C ALA A 22 9.05 0.84 -25.69
N TRP A 23 8.68 -0.20 -24.94
CA TRP A 23 9.42 -0.60 -23.72
C TRP A 23 9.33 -2.12 -23.44
N ALA A 24 9.77 -2.95 -24.38
CA ALA A 24 10.09 -4.35 -24.08
C ALA A 24 11.59 -4.49 -23.91
N GLN A 25 12.12 -4.07 -22.75
CA GLN A 25 13.56 -4.18 -22.44
C GLN A 25 13.87 -5.06 -21.21
N ASP A 26 12.88 -5.67 -20.55
CA ASP A 26 13.17 -6.47 -19.32
C ASP A 26 12.19 -7.64 -19.02
N GLY A 27 11.39 -8.09 -19.99
CA GLY A 27 10.46 -9.22 -19.78
C GLY A 27 9.38 -9.00 -18.69
N LYS A 28 9.15 -7.75 -18.30
CA LYS A 28 8.08 -7.31 -17.39
C LYS A 28 6.80 -7.06 -18.19
N VAL A 29 5.66 -7.41 -17.60
CA VAL A 29 4.31 -7.14 -18.12
C VAL A 29 3.60 -6.19 -17.16
N SER A 30 2.63 -5.44 -17.69
CA SER A 30 1.69 -4.68 -16.88
C SER A 30 0.26 -5.15 -17.16
N GLU A 31 -0.48 -5.47 -16.09
CA GLU A 31 -1.84 -6.02 -16.17
C GLU A 31 -2.77 -5.20 -15.28
N VAL A 32 -3.81 -4.60 -15.88
CA VAL A 32 -4.89 -3.93 -15.14
C VAL A 32 -5.96 -4.97 -14.80
N ARG A 33 -6.38 -5.01 -13.54
CA ARG A 33 -7.42 -5.91 -13.06
C ARG A 33 -8.63 -5.12 -12.60
N LYS A 34 -9.81 -5.56 -13.02
CA LYS A 34 -11.07 -5.05 -12.49
C LYS A 34 -11.21 -5.47 -11.03
N VAL A 35 -11.55 -4.52 -10.17
CA VAL A 35 -11.78 -4.73 -8.74
C VAL A 35 -13.10 -4.09 -8.32
N ASN A 36 -13.75 -4.69 -7.33
CA ASN A 36 -14.90 -4.09 -6.65
C ASN A 36 -14.41 -3.04 -5.64
N GLY A 37 -15.31 -2.31 -5.00
CA GLY A 37 -14.95 -1.37 -3.94
C GLY A 37 -14.34 -2.07 -2.73
N PHE A 38 -13.28 -1.48 -2.18
CA PHE A 38 -12.58 -1.95 -0.97
C PHE A 38 -12.09 -0.75 -0.16
N SER A 39 -11.94 -0.93 1.14
CA SER A 39 -11.29 0.00 2.06
C SER A 39 -10.11 -0.65 2.77
N SER A 40 -9.91 -1.96 2.65
CA SER A 40 -8.77 -2.65 3.27
C SER A 40 -7.92 -3.39 2.25
N ILE A 41 -6.64 -3.59 2.54
CA ILE A 41 -5.70 -4.36 1.72
C ILE A 41 -5.02 -5.40 2.60
N LYS A 42 -5.03 -6.67 2.18
CA LYS A 42 -4.32 -7.75 2.87
C LYS A 42 -3.36 -8.44 1.92
N ILE A 43 -2.08 -8.46 2.26
CA ILE A 43 -1.03 -9.10 1.47
C ILE A 43 -0.57 -10.37 2.19
N THR A 44 -0.84 -11.53 1.58
CA THR A 44 -0.35 -12.83 2.04
C THR A 44 0.65 -13.48 1.07
N SER A 45 1.09 -12.73 0.06
CA SER A 45 2.05 -13.14 -0.99
C SER A 45 3.38 -12.38 -0.85
N VAL A 46 4.17 -12.33 -1.93
CA VAL A 46 5.30 -11.40 -2.06
C VAL A 46 4.93 -10.29 -3.03
N ALA A 47 4.84 -9.05 -2.55
CA ALA A 47 4.32 -7.92 -3.33
C ALA A 47 4.65 -6.56 -2.70
N ASN A 48 4.98 -5.57 -3.53
CA ASN A 48 5.11 -4.18 -3.11
C ASN A 48 3.87 -3.40 -3.57
N VAL A 49 3.13 -2.81 -2.64
CA VAL A 49 1.95 -1.99 -2.94
C VAL A 49 2.34 -0.52 -2.91
N ILE A 50 2.05 0.18 -4.00
CA ILE A 50 2.08 1.63 -4.10
C ILE A 50 0.63 2.09 -4.08
N PHE A 51 0.23 2.74 -3.00
CA PHE A 51 -1.14 3.20 -2.80
C PHE A 51 -1.25 4.71 -3.09
N THR A 52 -2.35 5.07 -3.76
CA THR A 52 -2.75 6.45 -4.03
C THR A 52 -4.22 6.63 -3.65
N GLN A 53 -4.54 7.67 -2.87
CA GLN A 53 -5.94 8.01 -2.62
C GLN A 53 -6.55 8.67 -3.86
N GLY A 54 -7.76 8.26 -4.25
CA GLY A 54 -8.46 8.89 -5.38
C GLY A 54 -9.87 8.35 -5.60
N ASP A 55 -10.68 9.07 -6.37
CA ASP A 55 -12.14 8.85 -6.48
C ASP A 55 -12.56 7.54 -7.20
N ARG A 56 -11.60 6.71 -7.62
CA ARG A 56 -11.85 5.48 -8.38
C ARG A 56 -11.05 4.32 -7.82
N TYR A 57 -11.69 3.16 -7.82
CA TYR A 57 -11.01 1.90 -7.54
C TYR A 57 -10.17 1.47 -8.75
N SER A 58 -8.88 1.27 -8.54
CA SER A 58 -7.98 0.79 -9.58
C SER A 58 -6.94 -0.18 -9.02
N LEU A 59 -6.58 -1.17 -9.83
CA LEU A 59 -5.53 -2.14 -9.52
C LEU A 59 -4.73 -2.46 -10.77
N ARG A 60 -3.43 -2.16 -10.74
CA ARG A 60 -2.49 -2.49 -11.81
C ARG A 60 -1.30 -3.25 -11.23
N LEU A 61 -1.00 -4.41 -11.81
CA LEU A 61 0.16 -5.21 -11.49
C LEU A 61 1.26 -4.92 -12.52
N GLU A 62 2.51 -4.90 -12.06
CA GLU A 62 3.69 -4.75 -12.91
C GLU A 62 4.81 -5.66 -12.41
N GLY A 63 5.40 -6.44 -13.30
CA GLY A 63 6.49 -7.36 -12.95
C GLY A 63 6.65 -8.47 -13.98
N LYS A 64 7.51 -9.47 -13.71
CA LYS A 64 7.66 -10.62 -14.62
C LYS A 64 6.33 -11.36 -14.79
N GLU A 65 6.01 -11.76 -16.02
CA GLU A 65 4.73 -12.37 -16.38
C GLU A 65 4.33 -13.55 -15.47
N LYS A 66 5.29 -14.41 -15.13
CA LYS A 66 5.09 -15.52 -14.19
C LYS A 66 4.51 -15.04 -12.85
N TRP A 67 5.04 -13.97 -12.26
CA TRP A 67 4.60 -13.48 -10.94
C TRP A 67 3.26 -12.77 -11.01
N VAL A 68 3.00 -12.04 -12.08
CA VAL A 68 1.69 -11.42 -12.34
C VAL A 68 0.61 -12.51 -12.44
N LYS A 69 0.85 -13.57 -13.23
CA LYS A 69 -0.10 -14.69 -13.41
C LYS A 69 -0.29 -15.57 -12.17
N LEU A 70 0.73 -15.70 -11.34
CA LEU A 70 0.67 -16.47 -10.09
C LEU A 70 -0.04 -15.71 -8.95
N THR A 71 -0.10 -14.38 -9.04
CA THR A 71 -0.76 -13.53 -8.05
C THR A 71 -2.26 -13.52 -8.27
N THR A 72 -3.02 -13.82 -7.22
CA THR A 72 -4.48 -13.71 -7.17
C THR A 72 -4.88 -12.45 -6.41
N THR A 73 -5.92 -11.78 -6.89
CA THR A 73 -6.44 -10.55 -6.31
C THR A 73 -7.96 -10.66 -6.23
N GLU A 74 -8.51 -10.65 -5.02
CA GLU A 74 -9.94 -10.86 -4.78
C GLU A 74 -10.43 -9.91 -3.69
N VAL A 75 -11.59 -9.28 -3.89
CA VAL A 75 -12.23 -8.44 -2.86
C VAL A 75 -13.24 -9.28 -2.08
N LYS A 76 -13.04 -9.42 -0.76
CA LYS A 76 -14.00 -10.08 0.16
C LYS A 76 -14.32 -9.17 1.32
N GLY A 77 -15.61 -8.88 1.52
CA GLY A 77 -16.07 -8.06 2.64
C GLY A 77 -15.41 -6.68 2.70
N GLY A 78 -15.14 -6.05 1.55
CA GLY A 78 -14.43 -4.76 1.49
C GLY A 78 -12.90 -4.84 1.62
N CYS A 79 -12.31 -6.03 1.74
CA CYS A 79 -10.86 -6.22 1.79
C CYS A 79 -10.33 -6.77 0.46
N LEU A 80 -9.40 -6.05 -0.17
CA LEU A 80 -8.61 -6.53 -1.30
C LEU A 80 -7.52 -7.50 -0.80
N ILE A 81 -7.70 -8.79 -1.08
CA ILE A 81 -6.77 -9.85 -0.72
C ILE A 81 -5.82 -10.11 -1.89
N ILE A 82 -4.53 -9.90 -1.66
CA ILE A 82 -3.43 -10.17 -2.59
C ILE A 82 -2.69 -11.42 -2.10
N ALA A 83 -2.79 -12.51 -2.88
CA ALA A 83 -2.27 -13.82 -2.52
C ALA A 83 -1.61 -14.52 -3.71
N PHE A 84 -1.00 -15.69 -3.50
CA PHE A 84 -0.56 -16.58 -4.59
C PHE A 84 -1.53 -17.74 -4.79
N LYS A 85 -1.72 -18.17 -6.05
CA LYS A 85 -2.47 -19.39 -6.41
C LYS A 85 -2.00 -20.59 -5.59
N LYS A 86 -2.94 -21.32 -4.97
CA LYS A 86 -2.67 -22.52 -4.14
C LYS A 86 -2.07 -23.65 -5.01
N GLY A 87 -1.20 -24.48 -4.43
CA GLY A 87 -0.69 -25.70 -5.06
C GLY A 87 0.55 -25.55 -5.96
N GLU A 88 0.98 -24.34 -6.26
CA GLU A 88 2.15 -24.07 -7.11
C GLU A 88 3.47 -24.22 -6.34
N LYS A 89 4.50 -24.87 -6.92
CA LYS A 89 5.86 -24.95 -6.33
C LYS A 89 6.50 -23.55 -6.33
N ARG A 90 6.72 -22.99 -5.14
CA ARG A 90 7.23 -21.62 -4.97
C ARG A 90 8.69 -21.67 -4.50
N SER A 91 9.62 -21.19 -5.32
CA SER A 91 10.91 -20.72 -4.82
C SER A 91 10.80 -19.21 -4.61
N VAL A 92 10.71 -18.81 -3.34
CA VAL A 92 10.57 -17.40 -2.93
C VAL A 92 11.87 -16.62 -3.16
N LYS A 93 13.00 -17.30 -3.43
CA LYS A 93 14.32 -16.69 -3.61
C LYS A 93 14.42 -15.71 -4.79
N ASN A 94 13.47 -15.69 -5.73
CA ASN A 94 13.55 -14.94 -6.99
C ASN A 94 12.30 -14.10 -7.33
N ILE A 95 11.48 -13.74 -6.34
CA ILE A 95 10.36 -12.80 -6.58
C ILE A 95 10.94 -11.39 -6.55
N ASP A 96 11.54 -11.01 -7.66
CA ASP A 96 12.03 -9.65 -7.86
C ASP A 96 10.94 -8.79 -8.53
N GLY A 97 10.58 -7.69 -7.87
CA GLY A 97 9.92 -6.56 -8.51
C GLY A 97 8.45 -6.71 -8.91
N LEU A 98 7.63 -7.49 -8.18
CA LEU A 98 6.17 -7.41 -8.36
C LEU A 98 5.62 -6.16 -7.64
N LYS A 99 5.22 -5.16 -8.43
CA LYS A 99 4.61 -3.91 -7.95
C LYS A 99 3.11 -3.92 -8.22
N LEU A 100 2.34 -3.46 -7.25
CA LEU A 100 0.90 -3.27 -7.36
C LEU A 100 0.60 -1.80 -7.13
N TYR A 101 0.06 -1.14 -8.14
CA TYR A 101 -0.46 0.22 -8.02
C TYR A 101 -1.94 0.11 -7.69
N VAL A 102 -2.33 0.65 -6.53
CA VAL A 102 -3.66 0.51 -5.96
C VAL A 102 -4.23 1.90 -5.72
N THR A 103 -5.46 2.14 -6.19
CA THR A 103 -6.20 3.39 -5.94
C THR A 103 -7.53 3.09 -5.29
N ALA A 104 -7.88 3.84 -4.25
CA ALA A 104 -9.21 3.81 -3.63
C ALA A 104 -9.55 5.18 -3.01
N PRO A 105 -10.85 5.50 -2.81
CA PRO A 105 -11.26 6.76 -2.18
C PRO A 105 -10.88 6.86 -0.69
N THR A 106 -10.80 5.71 -0.02
CA THR A 106 -10.44 5.60 1.40
C THR A 106 -9.62 4.32 1.63
N LEU A 107 -8.94 4.28 2.77
CA LEU A 107 -8.11 3.16 3.21
C LEU A 107 -8.19 3.04 4.74
N GLU A 108 -8.86 2.02 5.23
CA GLU A 108 -9.09 1.78 6.67
C GLU A 108 -8.02 0.85 7.26
N GLU A 109 -7.56 -0.15 6.50
CA GLU A 109 -6.58 -1.12 6.99
C GLU A 109 -5.63 -1.64 5.90
N VAL A 110 -4.35 -1.74 6.23
CA VAL A 110 -3.37 -2.54 5.48
C VAL A 110 -2.75 -3.59 6.39
N GLU A 111 -2.88 -4.86 6.02
CA GLU A 111 -2.26 -5.98 6.70
C GLU A 111 -1.21 -6.67 5.81
N LEU A 112 0.05 -6.60 6.22
CA LEU A 112 1.19 -7.28 5.60
C LEU A 112 1.50 -8.57 6.36
N THR A 113 0.91 -9.70 5.94
CA THR A 113 1.21 -11.04 6.49
C THR A 113 2.32 -11.76 5.70
N GLY A 114 2.49 -11.42 4.42
CA GLY A 114 3.48 -12.00 3.53
C GLY A 114 4.85 -11.32 3.57
N VAL A 115 5.49 -11.21 2.41
CA VAL A 115 6.73 -10.43 2.24
C VAL A 115 6.46 -9.22 1.36
N GLY A 116 6.86 -8.01 1.72
CA GLY A 116 6.61 -6.87 0.83
C GLY A 116 6.68 -5.51 1.47
N SER A 117 6.23 -4.51 0.73
CA SER A 117 6.15 -3.14 1.21
C SER A 117 4.80 -2.48 0.94
N LEU A 118 4.47 -1.49 1.76
CA LEU A 118 3.48 -0.46 1.47
C LEU A 118 4.22 0.87 1.23
N GLU A 119 3.93 1.53 0.12
CA GLU A 119 4.41 2.89 -0.17
C GLU A 119 3.22 3.80 -0.43
N CYS A 120 3.13 4.87 0.34
CA CYS A 120 2.13 5.93 0.26
C CYS A 120 2.85 7.27 0.14
N LYS A 121 3.11 7.71 -1.10
CA LYS A 121 3.95 8.89 -1.40
C LYS A 121 3.17 10.19 -1.51
N GLU A 122 1.89 10.10 -1.86
CA GLU A 122 0.99 11.24 -1.97
C GLU A 122 0.21 11.43 -0.67
N PRO A 123 -0.33 12.63 -0.38
CA PRO A 123 -1.10 12.87 0.84
C PRO A 123 -2.30 11.93 0.98
N LEU A 124 -2.48 11.39 2.19
CA LEU A 124 -3.65 10.59 2.57
C LEU A 124 -4.46 11.32 3.62
N LYS A 125 -5.76 11.47 3.36
CA LYS A 125 -6.73 12.01 4.30
C LYS A 125 -7.76 10.94 4.61
N LEU A 126 -7.74 10.42 5.83
CA LEU A 126 -8.50 9.24 6.26
C LEU A 126 -9.17 9.52 7.60
N ASP A 127 -10.20 8.77 7.96
CA ASP A 127 -10.79 8.88 9.30
C ASP A 127 -9.97 8.03 10.30
N ASP A 128 -10.07 6.71 10.16
CA ASP A 128 -9.31 5.74 10.91
C ASP A 128 -8.41 4.95 9.96
N PHE A 129 -7.11 4.82 10.28
CA PHE A 129 -6.18 4.02 9.52
C PHE A 129 -5.40 3.05 10.41
N THR A 130 -5.41 1.77 10.03
CA THR A 130 -4.67 0.71 10.71
C THR A 130 -3.62 0.08 9.80
N LEU A 131 -2.36 0.11 10.21
CA LEU A 131 -1.26 -0.56 9.54
C LEU A 131 -0.73 -1.72 10.40
N ARG A 132 -0.74 -2.94 9.86
CA ARG A 132 -0.23 -4.13 10.53
C ARG A 132 0.86 -4.81 9.73
N ILE A 133 2.04 -4.95 10.31
CA ILE A 133 3.17 -5.69 9.75
C ILE A 133 3.36 -6.96 10.57
N ASN A 134 2.80 -8.07 10.08
CA ASN A 134 2.81 -9.38 10.74
C ASN A 134 3.83 -10.34 10.10
N GLY A 135 4.16 -10.15 8.81
CA GLY A 135 5.12 -10.93 8.06
C GLY A 135 6.52 -10.31 8.03
N VAL A 136 7.14 -10.27 6.85
CA VAL A 136 8.42 -9.61 6.64
C VAL A 136 8.23 -8.43 5.69
N GLY A 137 8.35 -7.19 6.16
CA GLY A 137 8.06 -6.09 5.25
C GLY A 137 8.32 -4.71 5.78
N SER A 138 8.16 -3.73 4.91
CA SER A 138 8.29 -2.33 5.27
C SER A 138 7.06 -1.51 4.92
N ALA A 139 6.92 -0.36 5.56
CA ALA A 139 5.91 0.62 5.18
C ALA A 139 6.48 2.03 5.21
N GLU A 140 6.20 2.81 4.18
CA GLU A 140 6.52 4.23 4.10
C GLU A 140 5.24 5.01 3.81
N VAL A 141 4.88 5.90 4.72
CA VAL A 141 3.72 6.78 4.57
C VAL A 141 4.20 8.22 4.76
N ALA A 142 4.31 8.94 3.66
CA ALA A 142 5.00 10.23 3.60
C ALA A 142 4.19 11.40 4.17
N ASP A 143 2.86 11.34 4.10
CA ASP A 143 1.95 12.40 4.55
C ASP A 143 0.57 11.80 4.85
N LEU A 144 0.29 11.56 6.14
CA LEU A 144 -0.98 11.03 6.63
C LEU A 144 -1.67 12.05 7.52
N THR A 145 -2.89 12.45 7.18
CA THR A 145 -3.81 13.17 8.07
C THR A 145 -4.97 12.25 8.41
N CYS A 146 -5.22 11.99 9.70
CA CYS A 146 -6.36 11.18 10.12
C CYS A 146 -6.81 11.44 11.55
N SER A 147 -8.02 11.02 11.93
CA SER A 147 -8.44 11.09 13.33
C SER A 147 -7.74 10.05 14.18
N ARG A 148 -7.66 8.79 13.73
CA ARG A 148 -6.98 7.73 14.46
C ARG A 148 -5.98 6.99 13.59
N PHE A 149 -4.73 6.96 14.02
CA PHE A 149 -3.71 6.10 13.42
C PHE A 149 -3.32 4.97 14.37
N THR A 150 -3.43 3.72 13.91
CA THR A 150 -2.89 2.55 14.61
C THR A 150 -1.82 1.87 13.78
N VAL A 151 -0.61 1.72 14.33
CA VAL A 151 0.47 0.93 13.73
C VAL A 151 0.87 -0.22 14.65
N SER A 152 0.98 -1.42 14.09
CA SER A 152 1.43 -2.61 14.81
C SER A 152 2.48 -3.36 14.01
N LEU A 153 3.68 -3.49 14.57
CA LEU A 153 4.77 -4.28 14.02
C LEU A 153 4.98 -5.51 14.90
N ASN A 154 4.50 -6.66 14.42
CA ASN A 154 4.57 -7.95 15.11
C ASN A 154 5.54 -8.92 14.43
N GLY A 155 5.80 -8.72 13.14
CA GLY A 155 6.73 -9.53 12.33
C GLY A 155 8.16 -9.00 12.35
N VAL A 156 8.83 -9.08 11.20
CA VAL A 156 10.17 -8.51 10.99
C VAL A 156 10.08 -7.38 9.98
N GLY A 157 10.55 -6.19 10.29
CA GLY A 157 10.38 -5.08 9.36
C GLY A 157 10.61 -3.71 9.92
N ASP A 158 10.31 -2.70 9.11
CA ASP A 158 10.42 -1.30 9.51
C ASP A 158 9.22 -0.51 9.00
N ALA A 159 8.75 0.48 9.76
CA ALA A 159 7.75 1.43 9.27
C ALA A 159 8.19 2.86 9.55
N GLU A 160 8.11 3.70 8.53
CA GLU A 160 8.31 5.14 8.61
C GLU A 160 7.00 5.85 8.26
N VAL A 161 6.48 6.63 9.19
CA VAL A 161 5.21 7.34 9.01
C VAL A 161 5.34 8.78 9.48
N ASN A 162 4.99 9.71 8.60
CA ASN A 162 4.77 11.10 8.94
C ASN A 162 3.25 11.34 9.05
N VAL A 163 2.78 11.64 10.25
CA VAL A 163 1.36 11.67 10.59
C VAL A 163 0.97 12.96 11.30
N ASP A 164 -0.20 13.48 10.99
CA ASP A 164 -0.95 14.45 11.79
C ASP A 164 -2.29 13.81 12.20
N CYS A 165 -2.48 13.56 13.50
CA CYS A 165 -3.68 12.87 13.98
C CYS A 165 -4.16 13.27 15.38
N ASP A 166 -5.41 12.93 15.69
CA ASP A 166 -5.96 13.14 17.03
C ASP A 166 -5.40 12.07 17.98
N TYR A 167 -5.47 10.79 17.60
CA TYR A 167 -4.99 9.68 18.42
C TYR A 167 -4.05 8.73 17.68
N LEU A 168 -2.82 8.61 18.19
CA LEU A 168 -1.80 7.69 17.71
C LEU A 168 -1.70 6.47 18.62
N LYS A 169 -1.73 5.28 18.03
CA LYS A 169 -1.49 4.02 18.73
C LYS A 169 -0.38 3.23 18.06
N ALA A 170 0.78 3.13 18.70
CA ALA A 170 1.92 2.39 18.16
C ALA A 170 2.28 1.19 19.04
N ARG A 171 2.32 -0.01 18.44
CA ARG A 171 2.79 -1.24 19.10
C ARG A 171 3.94 -1.85 18.32
N MET A 172 5.07 -2.03 18.97
CA MET A 172 6.22 -2.74 18.42
C MET A 172 6.46 -4.01 19.24
N GLY A 173 5.96 -5.14 18.74
CA GLY A 173 6.08 -6.46 19.36
C GLY A 173 7.05 -7.40 18.66
N GLY A 174 7.40 -7.11 17.40
CA GLY A 174 8.27 -7.93 16.56
C GLY A 174 9.74 -7.52 16.60
N VAL A 175 10.41 -7.62 15.44
CA VAL A 175 11.81 -7.23 15.27
C VAL A 175 11.95 -6.14 14.21
N GLY A 176 12.62 -5.04 14.56
CA GLY A 176 12.97 -3.96 13.63
C GLY A 176 12.69 -2.56 14.17
N SER A 177 12.23 -1.63 13.33
CA SER A 177 12.14 -0.20 13.70
C SER A 177 10.80 0.44 13.34
N LEU A 178 10.24 1.22 14.27
CA LEU A 178 9.15 2.14 13.98
C LEU A 178 9.66 3.57 14.08
N GLU A 179 9.57 4.33 13.01
CA GLU A 179 9.86 5.76 12.98
C GLU A 179 8.58 6.56 12.75
N LEU A 180 8.25 7.42 13.72
CA LEU A 180 7.05 8.24 13.72
C LEU A 180 7.44 9.72 13.77
N LYS A 181 6.89 10.49 12.84
CA LYS A 181 7.13 11.93 12.65
C LYS A 181 5.80 12.69 12.58
N GLY A 182 5.84 14.00 12.77
CA GLY A 182 4.67 14.88 12.62
C GLY A 182 4.06 15.27 13.96
N SER A 183 2.73 15.18 14.09
CA SER A 183 1.98 15.54 15.28
C SER A 183 0.89 14.51 15.65
N ALA A 184 0.68 14.36 16.95
CA ALA A 184 -0.49 13.67 17.51
C ALA A 184 -1.04 14.48 18.70
N ASP A 185 -2.35 14.52 18.90
CA ASP A 185 -2.91 15.14 20.12
C ASP A 185 -2.65 14.23 21.33
N GLU A 186 -2.90 12.93 21.17
CA GLU A 186 -2.61 11.88 22.14
C GLU A 186 -1.85 10.71 21.51
N ALA A 187 -0.98 10.06 22.28
CA ALA A 187 -0.25 8.87 21.82
C ALA A 187 -0.16 7.76 22.88
N ASP A 188 -0.52 6.53 22.50
CA ASP A 188 -0.23 5.28 23.24
C ASP A 188 0.84 4.49 22.47
N ILE A 189 2.08 4.54 22.97
CA ILE A 189 3.25 3.92 22.33
C ILE A 189 3.83 2.87 23.26
N SER A 190 3.90 1.63 22.80
CA SER A 190 4.53 0.53 23.55
C SER A 190 5.46 -0.31 22.68
N ARG A 191 6.55 -0.74 23.31
CA ARG A 191 7.58 -1.59 22.71
C ARG A 191 7.84 -2.79 23.61
N SER A 192 7.48 -3.97 23.13
CA SER A 192 7.81 -5.26 23.75
C SER A 192 8.76 -6.11 22.90
N GLY A 193 8.94 -5.75 21.63
CA GLY A 193 9.82 -6.43 20.67
C GLY A 193 11.28 -5.99 20.71
N ILE A 194 12.08 -6.51 19.78
CA ILE A 194 13.52 -6.24 19.65
C ILE A 194 13.76 -5.19 18.56
N GLY A 195 14.34 -4.06 18.95
CA GLY A 195 14.68 -2.98 18.02
C GLY A 195 14.28 -1.62 18.59
N SER A 196 13.78 -0.71 17.75
CA SER A 196 13.59 0.69 18.14
C SER A 196 12.21 1.25 17.80
N VAL A 197 11.73 2.18 18.63
CA VAL A 197 10.63 3.08 18.30
C VAL A 197 11.19 4.49 18.43
N ASN A 198 11.28 5.21 17.32
CA ASN A 198 11.84 6.55 17.24
C ASN A 198 10.73 7.58 17.02
N THR A 199 10.50 8.40 18.04
CA THR A 199 9.49 9.47 18.06
C THR A 199 10.13 10.84 18.23
N LYS A 200 11.45 10.99 18.03
CA LYS A 200 12.16 12.28 18.23
C LYS A 200 11.62 13.43 17.37
N ARG A 201 10.93 13.09 16.27
CA ARG A 201 10.33 14.03 15.31
C ARG A 201 8.80 14.04 15.37
N LEU A 202 8.21 13.41 16.40
CA LEU A 202 6.79 13.42 16.66
C LEU A 202 6.50 14.40 17.81
N LYS A 203 5.58 15.34 17.60
CA LYS A 203 5.11 16.27 18.62
C LYS A 203 3.80 15.75 19.22
N ILE A 204 3.74 15.57 20.53
CA ILE A 204 2.51 15.20 21.25
C ILE A 204 1.97 16.47 21.92
N LYS A 205 0.75 16.89 21.59
CA LYS A 205 0.24 18.21 22.04
C LYS A 205 -0.14 18.25 23.52
N ASN A 206 -0.54 17.11 24.10
CA ASN A 206 -1.06 17.03 25.47
C ASN A 206 -0.05 16.55 26.54
N GLU A 207 1.25 16.53 26.23
CA GLU A 207 2.32 16.27 27.21
C GLU A 207 3.04 17.60 27.54
N GLU A 208 2.40 18.46 28.35
CA GLU A 208 3.07 19.54 29.12
C GLU A 208 3.44 19.08 30.54
#